data_AF-H1UV22-F1
#
_entry.id   AF-H1UV22-F1
#
_cell.length_a   1.000
_cell.length_b   1.000
_cell.length_c   1.000
_cell.angle_alpha   90.00
_cell.angle_beta   90.00
_cell.angle_gamma   90.00
#
_symmetry.space_group_name_H-M   'P 1'
#
loop_
_entity.id
_entity.type
_entity.pdbx_description
1 polymer ?
#
loop_
_entity_poly.entity_id
_entity_poly.type
_entity_poly.pdbx_seq_one_letter_code
_entity_poly.pdbx_strand_id
1 'polypeptide(L)'
;MKDLSGQLKLFTELDNDAHTQRLLFIKVKKGFSEQAYELATAQHKLELLQSQVTNTAVRKRKAVQINPNTKFANIKDIQKAQVEAGDKEDTTDVEAESCIVVASRCSQ
;
A
#
# COMPACT_ATOMS: atom_id res chain seq x y z
N MET A 1 -5.24 -21.02 -9.49
CA MET A 1 -4.37 -21.51 -8.41
C MET A 1 -4.38 -23.01 -8.46
N LYS A 2 -3.22 -23.67 -8.41
CA LYS A 2 -3.17 -25.14 -8.44
C LYS A 2 -3.70 -25.65 -7.11
N ASP A 3 -4.66 -26.56 -7.16
CA ASP A 3 -5.18 -27.22 -5.97
C ASP A 3 -4.05 -28.01 -5.30
N LEU A 4 -3.92 -27.88 -3.99
CA LEU A 4 -2.86 -28.53 -3.20
C LEU A 4 -2.96 -30.05 -3.33
N SER A 5 -4.19 -30.57 -3.45
CA SER A 5 -4.45 -31.98 -3.70
C SER A 5 -3.85 -32.45 -5.04
N GLY A 6 -3.95 -31.62 -6.08
CA GLY A 6 -3.39 -31.88 -7.40
C GLY A 6 -1.86 -31.79 -7.41
N GLN A 7 -1.29 -30.86 -6.64
CA GLN A 7 0.15 -30.76 -6.46
C GLN A 7 0.70 -31.99 -5.72
N LEU A 8 0.03 -32.44 -4.66
CA LEU A 8 0.39 -33.65 -3.91
C LEU A 8 0.33 -34.92 -4.77
N LYS A 9 -0.66 -35.04 -5.66
CA LYS A 9 -0.76 -36.16 -6.62
C LYS A 9 0.41 -36.17 -7.59
N LEU A 10 0.72 -35.03 -8.20
CA LEU A 10 1.83 -34.88 -9.13
C LEU A 10 3.17 -35.27 -8.52
N PHE A 11 3.41 -34.92 -7.25
CA PHE A 11 4.64 -35.30 -6.54
C PHE A 11 4.69 -36.78 -6.09
N THR A 12 3.54 -37.45 -6.01
CA THR A 12 3.49 -38.90 -5.75
C THR A 12 3.80 -39.69 -7.01
N GLU A 13 3.44 -39.15 -8.18
CA GLU A 13 3.67 -39.74 -9.50
C GLU A 13 5.07 -39.46 -10.06
N LEU A 14 5.68 -38.33 -9.68
CA LEU A 14 7.09 -38.07 -9.96
C LEU A 14 7.94 -38.98 -9.05
N ASP A 15 8.58 -39.98 -9.65
CA ASP A 15 9.51 -40.91 -8.99
C ASP A 15 10.71 -40.12 -8.43
N ASN A 16 10.55 -39.61 -7.21
CA ASN A 16 11.60 -38.90 -6.48
C ASN A 16 12.26 -39.91 -5.52
N ASP A 17 13.48 -40.29 -5.87
CA ASP A 17 14.30 -41.35 -5.25
C ASP A 17 14.68 -41.09 -3.77
N ALA A 18 14.33 -39.93 -3.23
CA ALA A 18 14.47 -39.62 -1.83
C ALA A 18 13.33 -40.27 -1.03
N HIS A 19 13.51 -41.53 -0.62
CA HIS A 19 12.58 -42.31 0.21
C HIS A 19 12.03 -41.54 1.43
N THR A 20 12.80 -40.57 1.95
CA THR A 20 12.40 -39.66 3.02
C THR A 20 11.30 -38.67 2.62
N GLN A 21 11.34 -38.12 1.40
CA GLN A 21 10.34 -37.17 0.90
C GLN A 21 8.98 -37.84 0.74
N ARG A 22 8.93 -39.02 0.11
CA ARG A 22 7.69 -39.81 -0.04
C ARG A 22 7.04 -40.09 1.32
N LEU A 23 7.83 -40.47 2.33
CA LEU A 23 7.33 -40.72 3.69
C LEU A 23 6.81 -39.43 4.37
N LEU A 24 7.48 -38.30 4.18
CA LEU A 24 7.03 -37.00 4.67
C LEU A 24 5.68 -36.62 4.04
N PHE A 25 5.49 -36.80 2.73
CA PHE A 25 4.21 -36.49 2.08
C PHE A 25 3.08 -37.42 2.51
N ILE A 26 3.34 -38.71 2.69
CA ILE A 26 2.35 -39.64 3.24
C ILE A 26 1.93 -39.18 4.66
N LYS A 27 2.88 -38.73 5.49
CA LYS A 27 2.58 -38.18 6.81
C LYS A 27 1.74 -36.91 6.74
N VAL A 28 2.12 -35.96 5.87
CA VAL A 28 1.38 -34.72 5.64
C VAL A 28 -0.04 -35.06 5.18
N LYS A 29 -0.20 -35.91 4.16
CA LYS A 29 -1.51 -36.35 3.66
C LYS A 29 -2.37 -37.02 4.74
N LYS A 30 -1.76 -37.83 5.62
CA LYS A 30 -2.48 -38.49 6.72
C LYS A 30 -2.93 -37.51 7.82
N GLY A 31 -2.16 -36.46 8.08
CA GLY A 31 -2.50 -35.44 9.08
C GLY A 31 -3.31 -34.27 8.54
N PHE A 32 -3.51 -34.19 7.23
CA PHE A 32 -4.13 -33.05 6.58
C PHE A 32 -5.64 -33.24 6.43
N SER A 33 -6.41 -32.29 6.96
CA SER A 33 -7.85 -32.21 6.77
C SER A 33 -8.20 -31.11 5.77
N GLU A 34 -8.81 -31.50 4.64
CA GLU A 34 -9.20 -30.60 3.55
C GLU A 34 -10.11 -29.46 4.03
N GLN A 35 -11.10 -29.78 4.86
CA GLN A 35 -12.02 -28.78 5.43
C GLN A 35 -11.30 -27.70 6.25
N ALA A 36 -10.30 -28.08 7.07
CA ALA A 36 -9.55 -27.09 7.86
C ALA A 36 -8.66 -26.23 6.97
N TYR A 37 -8.14 -26.78 5.87
CA TYR A 37 -7.38 -26.02 4.90
C TYR A 37 -8.26 -25.03 4.11
N GLU A 38 -9.43 -25.47 3.66
CA GLU A 38 -10.41 -24.57 3.03
C GLU A 38 -10.82 -23.44 3.97
N LEU A 39 -11.09 -23.76 5.24
CA LEU A 39 -11.40 -22.78 6.27
C LEU A 39 -10.25 -21.79 6.47
N ALA A 40 -9.01 -22.28 6.64
CA ALA A 40 -7.84 -21.43 6.86
C ALA A 40 -7.54 -20.54 5.65
N THR A 41 -7.64 -21.07 4.43
CA THR A 41 -7.45 -20.28 3.20
C THR A 41 -8.53 -19.22 3.01
N ALA A 42 -9.78 -19.53 3.36
CA ALA A 42 -10.87 -18.57 3.36
C ALA A 42 -10.66 -17.46 4.40
N GLN A 43 -10.27 -17.82 5.63
CA GLN A 43 -9.93 -16.85 6.68
C GLN A 43 -8.79 -15.93 6.27
N HIS A 44 -7.71 -16.48 5.71
CA HIS A 44 -6.59 -15.69 5.23
C HIS A 44 -6.99 -14.71 4.13
N LYS A 45 -7.86 -15.15 3.19
CA LYS A 45 -8.40 -14.27 2.15
C LYS A 45 -9.27 -13.15 2.74
N LEU A 46 -10.07 -13.45 3.76
CA LEU A 46 -10.86 -12.44 4.47
C LEU A 46 -9.95 -11.40 5.16
N GLU A 47 -8.90 -11.84 5.85
CA GLU A 47 -7.93 -10.96 6.51
C GLU A 47 -7.24 -10.03 5.49
N LEU A 48 -6.81 -10.58 4.34
CA LEU A 48 -6.22 -9.80 3.27
C LEU A 48 -7.19 -8.73 2.76
N LEU A 49 -8.44 -9.10 2.48
CA LEU A 49 -9.46 -8.15 2.01
C LEU A 49 -9.79 -7.10 3.07
N GLN A 50 -9.88 -7.50 4.34
CA GLN A 50 -10.08 -6.58 5.45
C GLN A 50 -8.92 -5.58 5.52
N SER A 51 -7.68 -6.03 5.38
CA SER A 51 -6.50 -5.14 5.35
C SER A 51 -6.56 -4.15 4.18
N GLN A 52 -7.07 -4.56 3.02
CA GLN A 52 -7.23 -3.68 1.87
C GLN A 52 -8.31 -2.62 2.10
N VAL A 53 -9.44 -3.01 2.72
CA VAL A 53 -10.53 -2.08 3.09
C VAL A 53 -10.05 -1.10 4.16
N THR A 54 -9.34 -1.54 5.18
CA THR A 54 -8.81 -0.64 6.23
C THR A 54 -7.79 0.33 5.66
N ASN A 55 -6.86 -0.13 4.82
CA ASN A 55 -5.85 0.71 4.17
C ASN A 55 -6.48 1.76 3.24
N THR A 56 -7.53 1.40 2.49
CA THR A 56 -8.26 2.35 1.63
C THR A 56 -9.11 3.33 2.45
N ALA A 57 -9.73 2.88 3.53
CA ALA A 57 -10.46 3.74 4.47
C ALA A 57 -9.55 4.78 5.13
N VAL A 58 -8.34 4.40 5.56
CA VAL A 58 -7.35 5.33 6.13
C VAL A 58 -6.90 6.38 5.11
N ARG A 59 -6.71 6.00 3.83
CA ARG A 59 -6.41 6.99 2.77
C ARG A 59 -7.56 7.98 2.57
N LYS A 60 -8.81 7.53 2.61
CA LYS A 60 -9.97 8.44 2.57
C LYS A 60 -10.14 9.28 3.84
N ARG A 61 -9.66 8.82 5.01
CA ARG A 61 -9.63 9.61 6.25
C ARG A 61 -8.51 10.66 6.31
N LYS A 62 -7.51 10.58 5.43
CA LYS A 62 -6.63 11.71 5.09
C LYS A 62 -7.28 12.68 4.09
N ALA A 63 -8.55 12.50 3.72
CA ALA A 63 -9.32 13.64 3.26
C ALA A 63 -9.37 14.63 4.42
N VAL A 64 -8.96 15.87 4.14
CA VAL A 64 -9.10 16.97 5.09
C VAL A 64 -10.47 16.87 5.75
N GLN A 65 -10.54 16.95 7.08
CA GLN A 65 -11.82 17.12 7.74
C GLN A 65 -12.38 18.47 7.32
N ILE A 66 -13.12 18.46 6.21
CA ILE A 66 -13.90 19.58 5.75
C ILE A 66 -15.14 19.57 6.64
N ASN A 67 -14.98 19.99 7.89
CA ASN A 67 -16.14 20.53 8.57
C ASN A 67 -16.63 21.66 7.64
N PRO A 68 -17.89 21.64 7.18
CA PRO A 68 -18.37 22.61 6.20
C PRO A 68 -18.24 24.06 6.70
N ASN A 69 -18.04 24.25 8.01
CA ASN A 69 -17.82 25.54 8.65
C ASN A 69 -16.34 25.86 8.97
N THR A 70 -15.40 24.94 8.76
CA THR A 70 -13.97 25.27 8.86
C THR A 70 -13.50 25.75 7.50
N LYS A 71 -13.36 27.06 7.34
CA LYS A 71 -12.76 27.63 6.14
C LYS A 71 -11.30 27.17 6.07
N PHE A 72 -10.88 26.67 4.91
CA PHE A 72 -9.45 26.52 4.62
C PHE A 72 -8.75 27.87 4.83
N ALA A 73 -7.55 27.87 5.40
CA ALA A 73 -6.76 29.09 5.57
C ALA A 73 -6.67 29.81 4.21
N ASN A 74 -7.02 31.10 4.19
CA ASN A 74 -6.95 31.87 2.97
C ASN A 74 -5.49 32.14 2.61
N ILE A 75 -5.19 32.38 1.32
CA ILE A 75 -3.81 32.66 0.86
C ILE A 75 -3.23 33.86 1.63
N LYS A 76 -4.06 34.84 1.98
CA LYS A 76 -3.68 36.00 2.80
C LYS A 76 -3.26 35.62 4.22
N ASP A 77 -3.94 34.66 4.83
CA ASP A 77 -3.64 34.20 6.19
C ASP A 77 -2.30 33.45 6.22
N ILE A 78 -2.01 32.68 5.16
CA ILE A 78 -0.74 31.99 4.97
C ILE A 78 0.41 32.98 4.76
N GLN A 79 0.21 34.00 3.93
CA GLN A 79 1.22 35.05 3.70
C GLN A 79 1.53 35.82 4.98
N LYS A 80 0.49 36.21 5.73
CA LYS A 80 0.65 36.91 7.00
C LYS A 80 1.43 36.07 8.03
N ALA A 81 1.12 34.78 8.14
CA ALA A 81 1.84 33.88 9.03
C ALA A 81 3.31 33.67 8.61
N GLN A 82 3.62 33.69 7.31
CA GLN A 82 5.00 33.59 6.81
C GLN A 82 5.85 34.83 7.13
N VAL A 83 5.23 36.01 7.07
CA VAL A 83 5.87 37.27 7.48
C VAL A 83 6.08 37.30 8.99
N GLU A 84 5.09 36.88 9.77
CA GLU A 84 5.16 36.83 11.24
C GLU A 84 6.17 35.79 11.74
N ALA A 85 6.35 34.68 11.01
CA ALA A 85 7.37 33.67 11.29
C ALA A 85 8.79 34.11 10.88
N GLY A 86 8.95 35.26 10.23
CA GLY A 86 10.24 35.78 9.76
C GLY A 86 10.82 35.06 8.54
N ASP A 87 10.02 34.25 7.85
CA ASP A 87 10.44 33.49 6.65
C ASP A 87 10.43 34.36 5.38
N LYS A 88 9.71 35.50 5.38
CA LYS A 88 9.61 36.44 4.24
C LYS A 88 9.55 37.89 4.72
N GLU A 89 10.31 38.77 4.05
CA GLU A 89 10.22 40.22 4.25
C GLU A 89 8.97 40.77 3.54
N ASP A 90 8.25 41.67 4.22
CA ASP A 90 7.07 42.40 3.69
C ASP A 90 7.50 43.34 2.56
N THR A 91 7.70 42.80 1.36
CA THR A 91 7.85 43.63 0.16
C THR A 91 6.46 44.08 -0.29
N THR A 92 5.96 45.15 0.33
CA THR A 92 4.98 46.02 -0.31
C THR A 92 5.66 46.67 -1.52
N ASP A 93 5.40 46.15 -2.71
CA ASP A 93 4.96 46.94 -3.86
C ASP A 93 5.26 46.25 -5.20
N VAL A 94 4.25 46.38 -6.06
CA VAL A 94 4.26 46.36 -7.53
C VAL A 94 4.58 45.08 -8.29
N GLU A 95 3.67 44.81 -9.23
CA GLU A 95 3.80 43.93 -10.39
C GLU A 95 5.20 44.02 -11.02
N ALA A 96 5.95 42.93 -10.96
CA ALA A 96 7.12 42.71 -11.81
C ALA A 96 7.12 41.25 -12.28
N GLU A 97 6.49 41.09 -13.44
CA GLU A 97 6.78 40.15 -14.52
C GLU A 97 7.97 39.19 -14.31
N SER A 98 7.70 37.91 -14.60
CA SER A 98 8.64 36.93 -15.15
C SER A 98 9.94 36.66 -14.38
N CYS A 99 9.92 35.64 -13.53
CA CYS A 99 11.11 34.83 -13.24
C CYS A 99 10.85 33.36 -13.60
N ILE A 100 10.82 33.06 -14.90
CA ILE A 100 10.99 31.69 -15.39
C ILE A 100 12.50 31.43 -15.46
N VAL A 101 13.03 30.68 -14.49
CA VAL A 101 14.40 30.17 -14.57
C VAL A 101 14.42 29.03 -15.58
N VAL A 102 14.77 29.34 -16.83
CA VAL A 102 15.09 28.34 -17.85
C VAL A 102 16.48 27.80 -17.55
N ALA A 103 16.56 26.58 -17.02
CA ALA A 103 17.82 25.86 -16.92
C ALA A 103 18.31 25.51 -18.33
N SER A 104 19.30 26.26 -18.84
CA SER A 104 20.05 25.90 -20.05
C SER A 104 20.76 24.57 -19.84
N ARG A 105 20.59 23.66 -20.79
CA ARG A 105 21.30 22.39 -20.87
C ARG A 105 22.78 22.67 -21.15
N CYS A 106 23.67 22.38 -20.21
CA CYS A 106 25.10 22.28 -20.51
C CYS A 106 25.39 20.89 -21.06
N SER A 107 25.57 20.83 -22.38
CA SER A 107 26.27 19.76 -23.07
C SER A 107 27.78 20.01 -23.00
N GLN A 108 28.53 19.11 -22.36
CA GLN A 108 29.82 18.60 -22.83
C GLN A 108 30.22 17.39 -21.98
#